data_AF-A0A8S9IJD3-F1
#
_entry.id   AF-A0A8S9IJD3-F1
#
_cell.length_a   1.000
_cell.length_b   1.000
_cell.length_c   1.000
_cell.angle_alpha   90.00
_cell.angle_beta   90.00
_cell.angle_gamma   90.00
#
_symmetry.space_group_name_H-M   'P 1'
#
loop_
_entity.id
_entity.type
_entity.pdbx_description
1 polymer ?
#
loop_
_entity_poly.entity_id
_entity_poly.type
_entity_poly.pdbx_seq_one_letter_code
_entity_poly.pdbx_strand_id
1 'polypeptide(L)'
;MSGGGNNNVVNKVFYATSYHPIQAGSIDGTDVAPHDNGVRRALLCYNAGLYDPCGDSKAAGDPYCTLFVGRISHLTTEETLREAMSRYGKVKSLRLVRHIVTGASRGYAFVEYETEKEMRRAYEDAHHSFIDGREIIVDYNRQQLMPGWIPRRLGGGLGGRKESGQLRFGGRDRPFRAPLRPIPHEDLKKLGIQLPPEGRYMSRTQIPSSPRRKGRVSDREEANYMEREEEFEEQRSHSRRERSDHGHRRRSKDREERYKVESRSDREERSRGREGRYGDDKEEVSVSKRSDHEEEERSRKRHKHRRSHHHRRRSSSPDIYSSD
;
A
#
# COMPACT_ATOMS: atom_id res chain seq x y z
N MET A 1 8.56 23.00 35.17
CA MET A 1 9.69 22.58 34.31
C MET A 1 9.33 21.26 33.65
N SER A 2 9.60 21.12 32.34
CA SER A 2 9.51 19.93 31.50
C SER A 2 8.13 19.29 31.25
N GLY A 3 7.38 19.84 30.27
CA GLY A 3 6.19 19.16 29.71
C GLY A 3 5.94 19.36 28.21
N GLY A 4 6.74 20.19 27.52
CA GLY A 4 6.45 20.59 26.13
C GLY A 4 7.07 19.72 25.03
N GLY A 5 8.06 18.88 25.34
CA GLY A 5 8.85 18.15 24.34
C GLY A 5 8.12 16.94 23.73
N ASN A 6 7.40 16.18 24.55
CA ASN A 6 6.89 14.86 24.17
C ASN A 6 5.67 14.93 23.23
N ASN A 7 4.80 15.94 23.41
CA ASN A 7 3.65 16.15 22.54
C ASN A 7 4.04 16.36 21.08
N ASN A 8 5.16 17.03 20.83
CA ASN A 8 5.58 17.34 19.46
C ASN A 8 6.09 16.09 18.72
N VAL A 9 6.69 15.14 19.44
CA VAL A 9 7.14 13.86 18.86
C VAL A 9 5.94 12.95 18.61
N VAL A 10 5.05 12.79 19.58
CA VAL A 10 3.83 11.98 19.43
C VAL A 10 2.95 12.50 18.29
N ASN A 11 2.81 13.82 18.20
CA ASN A 11 2.09 14.46 17.09
C ASN A 11 2.74 14.19 15.74
N LYS A 12 4.03 13.86 15.62
CA LYS A 12 4.63 13.47 14.33
C LYS A 12 4.25 12.06 13.88
N VAL A 13 3.95 11.19 14.82
CA VAL A 13 3.65 9.77 14.55
C VAL A 13 2.21 9.56 14.11
N PHE A 14 1.27 10.37 14.62
CA PHE A 14 -0.14 10.20 14.28
C PHE A 14 -0.48 10.79 12.92
N TYR A 15 -1.30 10.09 12.12
CA TYR A 15 -1.80 10.62 10.85
C TYR A 15 -2.89 11.70 11.03
N ALA A 16 -3.34 11.93 12.27
CA ALA A 16 -4.19 13.04 12.68
C ALA A 16 -3.86 13.46 14.12
N THR A 17 -4.03 14.73 14.41
CA THR A 17 -3.84 15.34 15.75
C THR A 17 -4.95 14.96 16.73
N SER A 18 -6.15 14.69 16.23
CA SER A 18 -7.29 14.22 17.01
C SER A 18 -8.03 13.10 16.28
N TYR A 19 -8.85 12.36 17.02
CA TYR A 19 -9.73 11.35 16.46
C TYR A 19 -11.09 11.96 16.17
N HIS A 20 -11.50 11.94 14.90
CA HIS A 20 -12.87 12.23 14.51
C HIS A 20 -13.49 11.00 13.84
N PRO A 21 -14.65 10.49 14.30
CA PRO A 21 -15.24 9.26 13.78
C PRO A 21 -15.48 9.26 12.27
N ILE A 22 -15.98 10.37 11.71
CA ILE A 22 -16.26 10.48 10.27
C ILE A 22 -14.96 10.39 9.46
N GLN A 23 -13.91 11.09 9.89
CA GLN A 23 -12.63 11.03 9.20
C GLN A 23 -12.00 9.66 9.31
N ALA A 24 -12.03 9.07 10.50
CA ALA A 24 -11.55 7.71 10.69
C ALA A 24 -12.33 6.71 9.83
N GLY A 25 -13.59 6.98 9.45
CA GLY A 25 -14.32 6.20 8.44
C GLY A 25 -13.82 6.45 7.02
N SER A 26 -13.49 7.69 6.69
CA SER A 26 -13.12 8.12 5.35
C SER A 26 -11.72 7.64 4.94
N ILE A 27 -11.59 7.10 3.72
CA ILE A 27 -10.32 6.63 3.18
C ILE A 27 -9.30 7.75 2.98
N ASP A 28 -9.78 8.94 2.64
CA ASP A 28 -8.97 10.13 2.37
C ASP A 28 -9.17 11.24 3.42
N GLY A 29 -10.02 11.00 4.42
CA GLY A 29 -10.26 11.93 5.52
C GLY A 29 -11.19 13.09 5.15
N THR A 30 -11.89 13.02 4.01
CA THR A 30 -12.71 14.14 3.48
C THR A 30 -14.21 13.96 3.66
N ASP A 31 -14.68 12.81 4.13
CA ASP A 31 -16.12 12.60 4.36
C ASP A 31 -16.65 13.61 5.39
N VAL A 32 -17.84 14.12 5.12
CA VAL A 32 -18.57 15.06 6.00
C VAL A 32 -19.76 14.40 6.70
N ALA A 33 -20.09 13.16 6.33
CA ALA A 33 -21.23 12.42 6.86
C ALA A 33 -20.84 10.96 7.15
N PRO A 34 -21.43 10.34 8.18
CA PRO A 34 -21.23 8.91 8.44
C PRO A 34 -21.81 8.07 7.31
N HIS A 35 -20.97 7.27 6.65
CA HIS A 35 -21.39 6.39 5.55
C HIS A 35 -21.68 4.95 5.98
N ASP A 36 -21.35 4.56 7.22
CA ASP A 36 -21.67 3.24 7.77
C ASP A 36 -22.24 3.33 9.21
N ASN A 37 -22.95 2.27 9.63
CA ASN A 37 -23.59 2.19 10.95
C ASN A 37 -22.58 2.24 12.11
N GLY A 38 -21.36 1.75 11.91
CA GLY A 38 -20.28 1.85 12.88
C GLY A 38 -19.79 3.29 13.05
N VAL A 39 -19.58 4.03 11.95
CA VAL A 39 -19.19 5.45 12.00
C VAL A 39 -20.30 6.27 12.65
N ARG A 40 -21.57 6.02 12.29
CA ARG A 40 -22.72 6.67 12.91
C ARG A 40 -22.75 6.46 14.42
N ARG A 41 -22.55 5.22 14.87
CA ARG A 41 -22.52 4.88 16.30
C ARG A 41 -21.34 5.52 17.03
N ALA A 42 -20.17 5.58 16.39
CA ALA A 42 -19.01 6.25 16.95
C ALA A 42 -19.21 7.76 17.06
N LEU A 43 -19.85 8.38 16.06
CA LEU A 43 -20.20 9.79 16.07
C LEU A 43 -21.19 10.13 17.19
N LEU A 44 -22.23 9.30 17.39
CA LEU A 44 -23.16 9.46 18.52
C LEU A 44 -22.42 9.37 19.86
N CYS A 45 -21.52 8.40 20.02
CA CYS A 45 -20.71 8.27 21.22
C CYS A 45 -19.80 9.48 21.46
N TYR A 46 -19.17 9.99 20.39
CA TYR A 46 -18.29 11.15 20.41
C TYR A 46 -19.06 12.41 20.82
N ASN A 47 -20.18 12.70 20.17
CA ASN A 47 -21.00 13.88 20.45
C ASN A 47 -21.62 13.84 21.85
N ALA A 48 -22.01 12.66 22.32
CA ALA A 48 -22.61 12.49 23.64
C ALA A 48 -21.57 12.38 24.77
N GLY A 49 -20.27 12.36 24.46
CA GLY A 49 -19.21 12.24 25.47
C GLY A 49 -19.26 10.95 26.29
N LEU A 50 -19.84 9.87 25.75
CA LEU A 50 -20.14 8.63 26.49
C LEU A 50 -18.92 7.73 26.74
N TYR A 51 -17.75 8.13 26.26
CA TYR A 51 -16.52 7.37 26.42
C TYR A 51 -15.46 8.23 27.08
N ASP A 52 -15.16 7.91 28.33
CA ASP A 52 -14.02 8.46 29.05
C ASP A 52 -12.83 7.48 28.93
N PRO A 53 -11.79 7.81 28.14
CA PRO A 53 -10.62 6.97 28.02
C PRO A 53 -9.74 6.93 29.27
N CYS A 54 -9.81 7.97 30.12
CA CYS A 54 -8.97 8.15 31.31
C CYS A 54 -9.61 7.59 32.58
N GLY A 55 -10.94 7.42 32.60
CA GLY A 55 -11.68 6.83 33.72
C GLY A 55 -11.52 5.32 33.89
N ASP A 56 -10.82 4.63 32.98
CA ASP A 56 -10.60 3.19 33.04
C ASP A 56 -9.50 2.88 34.07
N SER A 57 -9.85 2.36 35.25
CA SER A 57 -8.89 2.03 36.34
C SER A 57 -7.79 1.06 35.92
N LYS A 58 -8.04 0.26 34.88
CA LYS A 58 -7.10 -0.70 34.31
C LYS A 58 -6.14 -0.08 33.30
N ALA A 59 -6.31 1.18 32.94
CA ALA A 59 -5.42 1.96 32.08
C ALA A 59 -4.48 2.86 32.90
N ALA A 60 -3.96 2.34 34.01
CA ALA A 60 -2.96 3.03 34.82
C ALA A 60 -1.57 2.95 34.17
N GLY A 61 -0.74 3.96 34.43
CA GLY A 61 0.64 4.05 33.93
C GLY A 61 0.90 5.31 33.12
N ASP A 62 2.14 5.45 32.63
CA ASP A 62 2.49 6.56 31.73
C ASP A 62 2.06 6.22 30.28
N PRO A 63 1.13 7.00 29.67
CA PRO A 63 0.71 6.76 28.30
C PRO A 63 1.84 6.94 27.29
N TYR A 64 2.85 7.77 27.58
CA TYR A 64 4.02 7.97 26.71
C TYR A 64 5.02 6.80 26.78
N CYS A 65 4.92 5.94 27.80
CA CYS A 65 5.73 4.72 27.91
C CYS A 65 4.92 3.45 27.59
N THR A 66 3.66 3.59 27.16
CA THR A 66 2.76 2.47 26.92
C THR A 66 2.48 2.24 25.44
N LEU A 67 2.70 1.00 24.99
CA LEU A 67 2.34 0.53 23.65
C LEU A 67 1.07 -0.30 23.64
N PHE A 68 0.31 -0.14 22.56
CA PHE A 68 -0.75 -1.05 22.15
C PHE A 68 -0.18 -2.14 21.24
N VAL A 69 -0.49 -3.39 21.57
CA VAL A 69 -0.12 -4.55 20.77
C VAL A 69 -1.40 -5.28 20.37
N GLY A 70 -1.69 -5.36 19.07
CA GLY A 70 -2.87 -6.00 18.52
C GLY A 70 -2.56 -7.21 17.64
N ARG A 71 -3.61 -7.94 17.23
CA ARG A 71 -3.54 -9.17 16.41
C ARG A 71 -2.75 -10.32 17.05
N ILE A 72 -2.66 -10.33 18.38
CA ILE A 72 -2.01 -11.41 19.12
C ILE A 72 -2.82 -12.71 18.97
N SER A 73 -2.15 -13.88 19.04
CA SER A 73 -2.85 -15.16 19.08
C SER A 73 -3.69 -15.29 20.34
N HIS A 74 -4.85 -15.95 20.24
CA HIS A 74 -5.69 -16.19 21.42
C HIS A 74 -5.04 -17.18 22.40
N LEU A 75 -4.06 -17.95 21.91
CA LEU A 75 -3.28 -18.91 22.68
C LEU A 75 -2.05 -18.27 23.36
N THR A 76 -1.62 -17.09 22.91
CA THR A 76 -0.47 -16.40 23.50
C THR A 76 -0.77 -16.02 24.95
N THR A 77 0.13 -16.40 25.84
CA THR A 77 0.06 -16.07 27.27
C THR A 77 0.73 -14.73 27.57
N GLU A 78 0.59 -14.24 28.79
CA GLU A 78 1.26 -13.00 29.19
C GLU A 78 2.78 -13.20 29.28
N GLU A 79 3.25 -14.37 29.70
CA GLU A 79 4.66 -14.71 29.85
C GLU A 79 5.36 -14.74 28.48
N THR A 80 4.77 -15.45 27.51
CA THR A 80 5.29 -15.52 26.14
C THR A 80 5.34 -14.14 25.47
N LEU A 81 4.30 -13.32 25.67
CA LEU A 81 4.29 -11.95 25.17
C LEU A 81 5.33 -11.07 25.87
N ARG A 82 5.51 -11.23 27.18
CA ARG A 82 6.51 -10.49 27.97
C ARG A 82 7.92 -10.83 27.53
N GLU A 83 8.21 -12.11 27.32
CA GLU A 83 9.50 -12.57 26.78
C GLU A 83 9.76 -11.97 25.39
N ALA A 84 8.75 -12.08 24.51
CA ALA A 84 8.83 -11.52 23.17
C ALA A 84 9.02 -9.99 23.17
N MET A 85 8.46 -9.25 24.12
CA MET A 85 8.57 -7.79 24.17
C MET A 85 9.80 -7.28 24.96
N SER A 86 10.36 -8.12 25.83
CA SER A 86 11.58 -7.82 26.59
C SER A 86 12.81 -7.63 25.70
N ARG A 87 12.80 -8.17 24.46
CA ARG A 87 13.91 -7.98 23.51
C ARG A 87 14.14 -6.51 23.10
N TYR A 88 13.12 -5.67 23.26
CA TYR A 88 13.16 -4.26 22.85
C TYR A 88 13.51 -3.31 24.01
N GLY A 89 13.28 -3.75 25.25
CA GLY A 89 13.57 -2.99 26.47
C GLY A 89 12.93 -3.62 27.70
N LYS A 90 13.16 -3.02 28.87
CA LYS A 90 12.64 -3.53 30.14
C LYS A 90 11.14 -3.24 30.29
N VAL A 91 10.34 -4.30 30.33
CA VAL A 91 8.88 -4.21 30.50
C VAL A 91 8.56 -3.97 31.97
N LYS A 92 7.99 -2.80 32.27
CA LYS A 92 7.55 -2.40 33.62
C LYS A 92 6.22 -3.06 33.97
N SER A 93 5.26 -3.02 33.05
CA SER A 93 3.94 -3.62 33.23
C SER A 93 3.44 -4.18 31.91
N LEU A 94 2.74 -5.30 31.96
CA LEU A 94 2.09 -5.91 30.81
C LEU A 94 0.66 -6.25 31.20
N ARG A 95 -0.29 -5.94 30.31
CA ARG A 95 -1.69 -6.28 30.50
C ARG A 95 -2.26 -6.89 29.24
N LEU A 96 -2.41 -8.22 29.24
CA LEU A 96 -3.14 -8.93 28.19
C LEU A 96 -4.64 -8.79 28.43
N VAL A 97 -5.37 -8.18 27.50
CA VAL A 97 -6.81 -7.95 27.69
C VAL A 97 -7.59 -9.22 27.41
N ARG A 98 -8.38 -9.63 28.40
CA ARG A 98 -9.21 -10.83 28.37
C ARG A 98 -10.69 -10.48 28.46
N HIS A 99 -11.54 -11.37 27.97
CA HIS A 99 -12.97 -11.28 28.15
C HIS A 99 -13.33 -11.51 29.63
N ILE A 100 -14.18 -10.67 30.20
CA ILE A 100 -14.48 -10.69 31.65
C ILE A 100 -15.18 -11.97 32.11
N VAL A 101 -15.99 -12.59 31.25
CA VAL A 101 -16.77 -13.79 31.59
C VAL A 101 -15.98 -15.06 31.28
N THR A 102 -15.39 -15.14 30.10
CA THR A 102 -14.79 -16.40 29.59
C THR A 102 -13.29 -16.49 29.85
N GLY A 103 -12.64 -15.41 30.30
CA GLY A 103 -11.18 -15.36 30.47
C GLY A 103 -10.36 -15.44 29.18
N ALA A 104 -11.02 -15.62 28.03
CA ALA A 104 -10.39 -15.77 26.74
C ALA A 104 -9.66 -14.48 26.32
N SER A 105 -8.47 -14.61 25.74
CA SER A 105 -7.70 -13.48 25.23
C SER A 105 -8.47 -12.75 24.12
N ARG A 106 -8.56 -11.42 24.22
CA ARG A 106 -9.15 -10.57 23.18
C ARG A 106 -8.19 -10.33 22.02
N GLY A 107 -6.97 -10.86 22.08
CA GLY A 107 -5.96 -10.74 21.03
C GLY A 107 -5.28 -9.37 20.98
N TYR A 108 -5.31 -8.62 22.09
CA TYR A 108 -4.55 -7.38 22.24
C TYR A 108 -4.09 -7.17 23.68
N ALA A 109 -2.99 -6.43 23.83
CA ALA A 109 -2.36 -6.14 25.10
C ALA A 109 -1.85 -4.70 25.16
N PHE A 110 -1.57 -4.23 26.37
CA PHE A 110 -0.85 -3.00 26.64
C PHE A 110 0.48 -3.34 27.32
N VAL A 111 1.57 -2.74 26.83
CA VAL A 111 2.92 -2.98 27.34
C VAL A 111 3.51 -1.64 27.75
N GLU A 112 3.73 -1.45 29.05
CA GLU A 112 4.42 -0.29 29.61
C GLU A 112 5.90 -0.63 29.78
N TYR A 113 6.77 0.21 29.20
CA TYR A 113 8.22 0.12 29.36
C TYR A 113 8.71 1.04 30.49
N GLU A 114 9.92 0.81 30.98
CA GLU A 114 10.53 1.72 31.98
C GLU A 114 10.86 3.09 31.39
N THR A 115 11.23 3.15 30.11
CA THR A 115 11.59 4.40 29.44
C THR A 115 10.88 4.59 28.10
N GLU A 116 10.62 5.85 27.73
CA GLU A 116 10.05 6.20 26.42
C GLU A 116 10.95 5.75 25.25
N LYS A 117 12.27 5.72 25.45
CA LYS A 117 13.23 5.31 24.42
C LYS A 117 13.07 3.83 24.06
N GLU A 118 12.87 2.98 25.05
CA GLU A 118 12.60 1.54 24.86
C GLU A 118 11.26 1.31 24.17
N MET A 119 10.24 2.04 24.62
CA MET A 119 8.91 2.05 23.99
C MET A 119 9.01 2.42 22.51
N ARG A 120 9.73 3.50 22.17
CA ARG A 120 9.92 3.93 20.77
C ARG A 120 10.65 2.90 19.93
N ARG A 121 11.68 2.25 20.50
CA ARG A 121 12.39 1.15 19.83
C ARG A 121 11.45 -0.01 19.54
N ALA A 122 10.62 -0.40 20.51
CA ALA A 122 9.62 -1.44 20.30
C ALA A 122 8.58 -1.02 19.24
N TYR A 123 8.14 0.24 19.23
CA TYR A 123 7.25 0.76 18.19
C TYR A 123 7.84 0.58 16.79
N GLU A 124 9.11 0.92 16.59
CA GLU A 124 9.77 0.83 15.29
C GLU A 124 10.04 -0.61 14.86
N ASP A 125 10.64 -1.42 15.74
CA ASP A 125 11.18 -2.75 15.39
C ASP A 125 10.17 -3.91 15.59
N ALA A 126 9.16 -3.78 16.46
CA ALA A 126 8.26 -4.90 16.79
C ALA A 126 7.01 -4.97 15.90
N HIS A 127 6.69 -3.89 15.17
CA HIS A 127 5.55 -3.85 14.28
C HIS A 127 5.70 -4.88 13.14
N HIS A 128 4.64 -5.68 12.91
CA HIS A 128 4.63 -6.82 11.98
C HIS A 128 5.60 -7.97 12.33
N SER A 129 6.09 -8.04 13.57
CA SER A 129 6.78 -9.23 14.05
C SER A 129 5.80 -10.41 14.22
N PHE A 130 6.32 -11.63 14.25
CA PHE A 130 5.52 -12.84 14.44
C PHE A 130 5.64 -13.34 15.88
N ILE A 131 4.50 -13.60 16.52
CA ILE A 131 4.38 -14.25 17.82
C ILE A 131 3.36 -15.38 17.66
N ASP A 132 3.74 -16.61 18.03
CA ASP A 132 2.91 -17.82 17.90
C ASP A 132 2.27 -17.99 16.52
N GLY A 133 3.06 -17.73 15.48
CA GLY A 133 2.61 -17.83 14.08
C GLY A 133 1.65 -16.73 13.62
N ARG A 134 1.39 -15.70 14.43
CA ARG A 134 0.58 -14.54 14.05
C ARG A 134 1.42 -13.27 13.96
N GLU A 135 1.16 -12.50 12.92
CA GLU A 135 1.71 -11.17 12.72
C GLU A 135 1.02 -10.16 13.64
N ILE A 136 1.80 -9.49 14.50
CA ILE A 136 1.29 -8.51 15.45
C ILE A 136 1.31 -7.10 14.87
N ILE A 137 0.42 -6.25 15.36
CA ILE A 137 0.48 -4.80 15.16
C ILE A 137 0.98 -4.17 16.45
N VAL A 138 1.94 -3.27 16.33
CA VAL A 138 2.34 -2.38 17.42
C VAL A 138 1.99 -0.94 17.05
N ASP A 139 1.28 -0.25 17.95
CA ASP A 139 0.91 1.16 17.82
C ASP A 139 1.02 1.85 19.20
N TYR A 140 1.04 3.18 19.22
CA TYR A 140 0.97 3.96 20.45
C TYR A 140 -0.36 3.74 21.18
N ASN A 141 -0.39 3.99 22.49
CA ASN A 141 -1.62 3.96 23.27
C ASN A 141 -2.54 5.16 22.94
N ARG A 142 -3.26 5.06 21.81
CA ARG A 142 -4.17 6.11 21.32
C ARG A 142 -5.35 6.37 22.25
N GLN A 143 -5.72 5.40 23.10
CA GLN A 143 -6.80 5.61 24.07
C GLN A 143 -6.51 6.84 24.93
N GLN A 144 -5.29 6.99 25.42
CA GLN A 144 -4.92 8.10 26.30
C GLN A 144 -4.23 9.26 25.55
N LEU A 145 -3.55 8.97 24.43
CA LEU A 145 -2.76 9.98 23.70
C LEU A 145 -3.54 10.74 22.63
N MET A 146 -4.67 10.22 22.14
CA MET A 146 -5.40 10.82 21.03
C MET A 146 -6.75 11.39 21.50
N PRO A 147 -6.92 12.73 21.52
CA PRO A 147 -8.18 13.35 21.89
C PRO A 147 -9.33 12.87 21.01
N GLY A 148 -10.48 12.59 21.61
CA GLY A 148 -11.67 12.12 20.88
C GLY A 148 -11.67 10.63 20.51
N TRP A 149 -10.68 9.86 20.95
CA TRP A 149 -10.56 8.43 20.62
C TRP A 149 -11.83 7.66 20.98
N ILE A 150 -12.39 6.93 20.01
CA ILE A 150 -13.52 6.01 20.24
C ILE A 150 -13.06 4.58 19.93
N PRO A 151 -13.22 3.61 20.84
CA PRO A 151 -12.81 2.22 20.61
C PRO A 151 -13.72 1.51 19.61
N ARG A 152 -13.21 0.41 19.03
CA ARG A 152 -13.92 -0.39 18.03
C ARG A 152 -15.29 -0.87 18.49
N ARG A 153 -15.43 -1.22 19.78
CA ARG A 153 -16.69 -1.69 20.38
C ARG A 153 -17.80 -0.64 20.34
N LEU A 154 -17.46 0.64 20.16
CA LEU A 154 -18.39 1.77 20.01
C LEU A 154 -18.47 2.27 18.55
N GLY A 155 -17.88 1.54 17.60
CA GLY A 155 -17.95 1.82 16.16
C GLY A 155 -16.74 2.55 15.58
N GLY A 156 -15.86 3.05 16.47
CA GLY A 156 -14.62 3.74 16.11
C GLY A 156 -13.47 2.76 15.86
N GLY A 157 -12.32 3.06 16.46
CA GLY A 157 -11.05 2.37 16.30
C GLY A 157 -10.34 2.73 14.99
N LEU A 158 -9.24 2.04 14.74
CA LEU A 158 -8.43 2.16 13.52
C LEU A 158 -8.18 0.79 12.90
N GLY A 159 -7.79 0.78 11.63
CA GLY A 159 -7.56 -0.44 10.87
C GLY A 159 -8.85 -1.22 10.58
N GLY A 160 -8.74 -2.54 10.57
CA GLY A 160 -9.83 -3.44 10.18
C GLY A 160 -9.51 -4.20 8.90
N ARG A 161 -10.28 -5.24 8.63
CA ARG A 161 -10.15 -6.04 7.41
C ARG A 161 -11.22 -5.61 6.41
N LYS A 162 -10.90 -5.64 5.12
CA LYS A 162 -11.85 -5.25 4.07
C LYS A 162 -13.10 -6.14 4.10
N GLU A 163 -12.91 -7.43 4.39
CA GLU A 163 -13.97 -8.43 4.54
C GLU A 163 -14.95 -8.13 5.68
N SER A 164 -14.52 -7.43 6.73
CA SER A 164 -15.39 -7.13 7.87
C SER A 164 -16.31 -5.93 7.65
N GLY A 165 -16.22 -5.24 6.51
CA GLY A 165 -17.05 -4.08 6.17
C GLY A 165 -16.86 -2.85 7.07
N GLN A 166 -15.87 -2.87 7.98
CA GLN A 166 -15.65 -1.83 8.98
C GLN A 166 -14.18 -1.37 8.95
N LEU A 167 -13.76 -0.77 7.84
CA LEU A 167 -12.43 -0.18 7.71
C LEU A 167 -12.38 1.18 8.41
N ARG A 168 -11.26 1.44 9.08
CA ARG A 168 -10.97 2.74 9.70
C ARG A 168 -9.54 3.18 9.36
N PHE A 169 -9.39 4.46 9.06
CA PHE A 169 -8.18 5.08 8.56
C PHE A 169 -7.63 6.11 9.55
N GLY A 170 -6.40 6.57 9.35
CA GLY A 170 -5.66 7.46 10.26
C GLY A 170 -4.72 6.73 11.22
N GLY A 171 -4.53 5.42 11.03
CA GLY A 171 -3.59 4.58 11.77
C GLY A 171 -2.37 4.19 10.94
N ARG A 172 -1.39 3.53 11.58
CA ARG A 172 -0.17 3.05 10.90
C ARG A 172 -0.43 2.05 9.78
N ASP A 173 -1.26 1.03 10.02
CA ASP A 173 -1.64 0.04 9.00
C ASP A 173 -2.51 0.63 7.87
N ARG A 174 -3.26 1.68 8.19
CA ARG A 174 -4.28 2.28 7.32
C ARG A 174 -4.22 3.80 7.46
N PRO A 175 -3.17 4.44 6.93
CA PRO A 175 -3.12 5.89 6.91
C PRO A 175 -4.12 6.43 5.89
N PHE A 176 -4.44 7.71 6.02
CA PHE A 176 -5.26 8.39 5.02
C PHE A 176 -4.54 8.42 3.67
N ARG A 177 -5.32 8.29 2.60
CA ARG A 177 -4.84 8.45 1.23
C ARG A 177 -5.07 9.88 0.75
N ALA A 178 -4.28 10.33 -0.21
CA ALA A 178 -4.57 11.56 -0.92
C ALA A 178 -5.99 11.51 -1.53
N PRO A 179 -6.81 12.55 -1.35
CA PRO A 179 -8.20 12.55 -1.78
C PRO A 179 -8.31 12.58 -3.31
N LEU A 180 -9.35 11.92 -3.83
CA LEU A 180 -9.67 11.95 -5.27
C LEU A 180 -10.36 13.24 -5.68
N ARG A 181 -11.06 13.86 -4.73
CA ARG A 181 -11.80 15.10 -4.92
C ARG A 181 -11.13 16.22 -4.12
N PRO A 182 -11.33 17.49 -4.50
CA PRO A 182 -10.91 18.60 -3.66
C PRO A 182 -11.50 18.47 -2.26
N ILE A 183 -10.71 18.84 -1.25
CA ILE A 183 -11.10 18.78 0.15
C ILE A 183 -12.22 19.81 0.38
N PRO A 184 -13.39 19.42 0.93
CA PRO A 184 -14.48 20.35 1.24
C PRO A 184 -14.18 21.12 2.54
N HIS A 185 -13.27 22.10 2.47
CA HIS A 185 -12.75 22.84 3.63
C HIS A 185 -13.84 23.46 4.50
N GLU A 186 -14.82 24.13 3.88
CA GLU A 186 -15.89 24.83 4.59
C GLU A 186 -16.77 23.87 5.41
N ASP A 187 -17.12 22.72 4.83
CA ASP A 187 -18.00 21.75 5.47
C ASP A 187 -17.30 21.04 6.63
N LEU A 188 -16.03 20.69 6.45
CA LEU A 188 -15.21 20.10 7.52
C LEU A 188 -15.03 21.09 8.68
N LYS A 189 -14.79 22.37 8.38
CA LYS A 189 -14.67 23.41 9.39
C LYS A 189 -15.96 23.61 10.18
N LYS A 190 -17.12 23.64 9.50
CA LYS A 190 -18.44 23.74 10.16
C LYS A 190 -18.70 22.58 11.13
N LEU A 191 -18.21 21.39 10.80
CA LEU A 191 -18.37 20.19 11.61
C LEU A 191 -17.30 20.05 12.72
N GLY A 192 -16.36 20.99 12.83
CA GLY A 192 -15.25 20.91 13.79
C GLY A 192 -14.23 19.81 13.47
N ILE A 193 -14.24 19.33 12.23
CA ILE A 193 -13.40 18.24 11.76
C ILE A 193 -12.04 18.80 11.36
N GLN A 194 -10.99 18.41 12.08
CA GLN A 194 -9.64 18.87 11.77
C GLN A 194 -9.12 18.18 10.52
N LEU A 195 -8.61 18.97 9.56
CA LEU A 195 -7.93 18.39 8.42
C LEU A 195 -6.74 17.56 8.88
N PRO A 196 -6.51 16.38 8.30
CA PRO A 196 -5.30 15.66 8.62
C PRO A 196 -4.07 16.49 8.19
N PRO A 197 -2.90 16.32 8.83
CA PRO A 197 -1.75 17.17 8.58
C PRO A 197 -1.20 16.99 7.17
N GLU A 198 -0.96 18.10 6.48
CA GLU A 198 -0.42 18.12 5.11
C GLU A 198 0.94 17.40 5.04
N GLY A 199 1.17 16.65 3.97
CA GLY A 199 2.41 15.88 3.76
C GLY A 199 2.55 14.60 4.61
N ARG A 200 1.57 14.25 5.46
CA ARG A 200 1.59 13.00 6.24
C ARG A 200 0.78 11.86 5.62
N TYR A 201 0.08 12.14 4.53
CA TYR A 201 -0.72 11.17 3.80
C TYR A 201 0.13 10.23 2.97
N MET A 202 -0.35 8.99 2.81
CA MET A 202 0.21 8.14 1.78
C MET A 202 -0.24 8.64 0.41
N SER A 203 0.71 8.66 -0.53
CA SER A 203 0.34 8.93 -1.93
C SER A 203 -0.62 7.85 -2.42
N ARG A 204 -1.45 8.18 -3.41
CA ARG A 204 -2.47 7.27 -3.94
C ARG A 204 -1.88 5.94 -4.43
N THR A 205 -0.67 5.98 -4.98
CA THR A 205 0.05 4.83 -5.55
C THR A 205 0.97 4.15 -4.55
N GLN A 206 1.26 4.78 -3.41
CA GLN A 206 2.12 4.21 -2.39
C GLN A 206 1.38 3.07 -1.68
N ILE A 207 1.95 1.87 -1.74
CA ILE A 207 1.54 0.72 -0.94
C ILE A 207 2.33 0.80 0.37
N PRO A 208 1.73 0.56 1.55
CA PRO A 208 2.47 0.53 2.80
C PRO A 208 3.64 -0.43 2.65
N SER A 209 4.86 0.04 2.91
CA SER A 209 6.05 -0.79 2.78
C SER A 209 5.85 -2.07 3.58
N SER A 210 6.06 -3.23 2.96
CA SER A 210 6.13 -4.49 3.70
C SER A 210 7.17 -4.35 4.81
N PRO A 211 6.99 -5.07 5.93
CA PRO A 211 7.87 -4.94 7.08
C PRO A 211 9.32 -5.11 6.66
N ARG A 212 10.22 -4.24 7.15
CA ARG A 212 11.65 -4.51 7.08
C ARG A 212 11.91 -5.77 7.91
N ARG A 213 11.90 -6.95 7.26
CA ARG A 213 12.66 -8.09 7.78
C ARG A 213 14.09 -7.59 7.85
N LYS A 214 14.64 -7.43 9.06
CA LYS A 214 16.10 -7.40 9.20
C LYS A 214 16.57 -8.69 8.55
N GLY A 215 17.23 -8.57 7.40
CA GLY A 215 17.77 -9.70 6.68
C GLY A 215 18.54 -10.57 7.67
N ARG A 216 18.37 -11.88 7.56
CA ARG A 216 19.32 -12.77 8.23
C ARG A 216 20.70 -12.42 7.68
N VAL A 217 21.75 -12.63 8.47
CA VAL A 217 23.13 -12.28 8.06
C VAL A 217 23.51 -12.89 6.69
N SER A 218 22.81 -13.95 6.25
CA SER A 218 22.89 -14.52 4.89
C SER A 218 22.50 -13.57 3.75
N ASP A 219 21.53 -12.67 3.97
CA ASP A 219 20.99 -11.83 2.90
C ASP A 219 21.95 -10.67 2.56
N ARG A 220 22.88 -10.36 3.46
CA ARG A 220 23.95 -9.37 3.22
C ARG A 220 25.03 -9.92 2.28
N GLU A 221 25.29 -11.23 2.35
CA GLU A 221 26.21 -11.89 1.42
C GLU A 221 25.57 -12.07 0.05
N GLU A 222 24.27 -12.38 -0.02
CA GLU A 222 23.53 -12.50 -1.27
C GLU A 222 23.33 -11.13 -1.95
N ALA A 223 23.08 -10.05 -1.18
CA ALA A 223 23.07 -8.69 -1.71
C ALA A 223 24.44 -8.24 -2.23
N ASN A 224 25.53 -8.54 -1.51
CA ASN A 224 26.90 -8.27 -1.99
C ASN A 224 27.27 -9.12 -3.21
N TYR A 225 26.71 -10.32 -3.35
CA TYR A 225 26.91 -11.18 -4.51
C TYR A 225 26.16 -10.64 -5.74
N MET A 226 24.91 -10.21 -5.56
CA MET A 226 24.10 -9.61 -6.62
C MET A 226 24.63 -8.24 -7.06
N GLU A 227 25.08 -7.39 -6.14
CA GLU A 227 25.71 -6.09 -6.46
C GLU A 227 27.04 -6.29 -7.20
N ARG A 228 27.80 -7.34 -6.82
CA ARG A 228 29.00 -7.75 -7.56
C ARG A 228 28.65 -8.31 -8.95
N GLU A 229 27.59 -9.10 -9.10
CA GLU A 229 27.15 -9.58 -10.43
C GLU A 229 26.65 -8.43 -11.32
N GLU A 230 25.91 -7.47 -10.78
CA GLU A 230 25.49 -6.26 -11.52
C GLU A 230 26.71 -5.42 -11.94
N GLU A 231 27.71 -5.22 -11.07
CA GLU A 231 28.98 -4.58 -11.46
C GLU A 231 29.72 -5.37 -12.55
N PHE A 232 29.76 -6.70 -12.46
CA PHE A 232 30.40 -7.55 -13.47
C PHE A 232 29.64 -7.53 -14.80
N GLU A 233 28.30 -7.49 -14.79
CA GLU A 233 27.48 -7.33 -15.99
C GLU A 233 27.58 -5.94 -16.60
N GLU A 234 27.63 -4.88 -15.78
CA GLU A 234 27.88 -3.52 -16.25
C GLU A 234 29.25 -3.41 -16.92
N GLN A 235 30.31 -3.95 -16.30
CA GLN A 235 31.64 -4.00 -16.91
C GLN A 235 31.67 -4.84 -18.20
N ARG A 236 30.90 -5.94 -18.27
CA ARG A 236 30.73 -6.74 -19.50
C ARG A 236 29.96 -5.97 -20.57
N SER A 237 28.97 -5.18 -20.19
CA SER A 237 28.17 -4.36 -21.10
C SER A 237 29.00 -3.19 -21.64
N HIS A 238 29.84 -2.57 -20.80
CA HIS A 238 30.78 -1.52 -21.19
C HIS A 238 31.86 -2.06 -22.14
N SER A 239 32.49 -3.19 -21.82
CA SER A 239 33.47 -3.82 -22.72
C SER A 239 32.86 -4.32 -24.04
N ARG A 240 31.59 -4.77 -24.05
CA ARG A 240 30.86 -5.08 -25.29
C ARG A 240 30.59 -3.83 -26.12
N ARG A 241 30.18 -2.72 -25.49
CA ARG A 241 29.96 -1.42 -26.15
C ARG A 241 31.26 -0.87 -26.76
N GLU A 242 32.37 -0.93 -26.03
CA GLU A 242 33.69 -0.52 -26.54
C GLU A 242 34.19 -1.38 -27.70
N ARG A 243 33.95 -2.70 -27.66
CA ARG A 243 34.27 -3.62 -28.77
C ARG A 243 33.41 -3.37 -30.00
N SER A 244 32.13 -3.04 -29.84
CA SER A 244 31.27 -2.66 -30.99
C SER A 244 31.72 -1.33 -31.62
N ASP A 245 32.16 -0.36 -30.82
CA ASP A 245 32.60 0.94 -31.34
C ASP A 245 33.96 0.85 -32.08
N HIS A 246 34.85 -0.04 -31.62
CA HIS A 246 36.09 -0.35 -32.34
C HIS A 246 35.89 -1.19 -33.61
N GLY A 247 34.82 -1.99 -33.68
CA GLY A 247 34.44 -2.75 -34.87
C GLY A 247 33.90 -1.87 -36.00
N HIS A 248 33.11 -0.83 -35.65
CA HIS A 248 32.54 0.09 -36.64
C HIS A 248 33.56 1.08 -37.22
N ARG A 249 34.61 1.45 -36.46
CA ARG A 249 35.72 2.28 -37.01
C ARG A 249 36.67 1.53 -37.94
N ARG A 250 36.88 0.22 -37.75
CA ARG A 250 37.73 -0.58 -38.66
C ARG A 250 37.01 -0.93 -39.97
N ARG A 251 35.71 -1.21 -39.93
CA ARG A 251 34.92 -1.54 -41.13
C ARG A 251 34.67 -0.35 -42.07
N SER A 252 34.72 0.89 -41.55
CA SER A 252 34.60 2.10 -42.38
C SER A 252 35.90 2.50 -43.09
N LYS A 253 37.07 2.05 -42.62
CA LYS A 253 38.35 2.30 -43.31
C LYS A 253 38.61 1.28 -44.43
N ASP A 254 38.22 0.02 -44.25
CA ASP A 254 38.40 -1.02 -45.29
C ASP A 254 37.37 -0.93 -46.45
N ARG A 255 36.28 -0.17 -46.26
CA ARG A 255 35.26 0.06 -47.31
C ARG A 255 35.60 1.27 -48.18
N GLU A 256 36.40 2.23 -47.71
CA GLU A 256 36.81 3.42 -48.47
C GLU A 256 37.99 3.15 -49.41
N GLU A 257 38.83 2.14 -49.13
CA GLU A 257 39.90 1.71 -50.03
C GLU A 257 39.40 0.83 -51.19
N ARG A 258 38.29 0.10 -51.01
CA ARG A 258 37.71 -0.75 -52.06
C ARG A 258 37.00 0.05 -53.18
N TYR A 259 36.52 1.26 -52.90
CA TYR A 259 35.92 2.15 -53.92
C TYR A 259 36.94 2.95 -54.76
N LYS A 260 38.24 2.88 -54.44
CA LYS A 260 39.32 3.52 -55.22
C LYS A 260 40.07 2.58 -56.17
N VAL A 261 39.84 1.27 -56.08
CA VAL A 261 40.52 0.24 -56.90
C VAL A 261 39.64 -0.24 -58.07
N GLU A 262 38.31 -0.14 -57.97
CA GLU A 262 37.38 -0.47 -59.07
C GLU A 262 37.24 0.65 -60.13
N SER A 263 37.81 1.83 -59.91
CA SER A 263 37.81 2.96 -60.86
C SER A 263 39.05 3.01 -61.77
N ARG A 264 39.81 1.92 -61.87
CA ARG A 264 40.98 1.78 -62.78
C ARG A 264 40.94 0.60 -63.75
N SER A 265 39.95 -0.29 -63.68
CA SER A 265 39.92 -1.52 -64.50
C SER A 265 38.74 -1.63 -65.48
N ASP A 266 37.81 -0.67 -65.52
CA ASP A 266 36.74 -0.62 -66.54
C ASP A 266 36.96 0.49 -67.57
N ARG A 267 38.22 0.92 -67.71
CA ARG A 267 38.70 1.79 -68.78
C ARG A 267 39.49 0.96 -69.79
N GLU A 268 38.89 -0.07 -70.36
CA GLU A 268 39.31 -0.70 -71.62
C GLU A 268 38.42 -1.90 -71.94
N GLU A 269 37.15 -1.67 -72.23
CA GLU A 269 36.53 -2.45 -73.30
C GLU A 269 35.33 -1.73 -73.89
N ARG A 270 35.38 -1.60 -75.21
CA ARG A 270 34.29 -1.21 -76.12
C ARG A 270 34.04 0.28 -76.32
N SER A 271 35.09 0.90 -76.87
CA SER A 271 34.96 1.55 -78.17
C SER A 271 34.38 0.55 -79.20
N ARG A 272 33.09 0.64 -79.51
CA ARG A 272 32.42 0.25 -80.78
C ARG A 272 30.90 0.38 -80.61
N GLY A 273 30.28 1.31 -81.34
CA GLY A 273 28.82 1.35 -81.47
C GLY A 273 28.23 2.75 -81.44
N ARG A 274 28.51 3.52 -82.50
CA ARG A 274 27.88 4.79 -82.84
C ARG A 274 26.49 4.52 -83.42
N GLU A 275 25.46 5.14 -82.89
CA GLU A 275 24.39 5.90 -83.61
C GLU A 275 23.15 6.05 -82.73
N GLY A 276 22.66 7.28 -82.64
CA GLY A 276 21.55 7.65 -81.77
C GLY A 276 20.19 7.72 -82.47
N ARG A 277 19.13 7.85 -81.67
CA ARG A 277 17.94 8.66 -81.98
C ARG A 277 17.04 8.85 -80.75
N TYR A 278 16.61 10.10 -80.63
CA TYR A 278 15.53 10.75 -79.89
C TYR A 278 14.33 9.97 -79.32
N GLY A 279 13.84 10.49 -78.18
CA GLY A 279 12.42 10.58 -77.74
C GLY A 279 11.83 9.30 -77.15
N ASP A 280 10.85 9.30 -76.25
CA ASP A 280 10.04 10.34 -75.60
C ASP A 280 9.22 9.62 -74.49
N ASP A 281 8.70 10.42 -73.56
CA ASP A 281 7.46 10.24 -72.76
C ASP A 281 7.21 9.07 -71.77
N LYS A 282 7.05 9.52 -70.51
CA LYS A 282 5.90 9.41 -69.57
C LYS A 282 5.35 8.07 -69.06
N GLU A 283 5.12 8.13 -67.74
CA GLU A 283 4.08 7.52 -66.89
C GLU A 283 3.60 6.09 -67.19
N GLU A 284 3.68 5.21 -66.18
CA GLU A 284 2.49 4.84 -65.42
C GLU A 284 2.79 3.87 -64.26
N VAL A 285 1.89 3.95 -63.28
CA VAL A 285 1.76 3.18 -62.05
C VAL A 285 1.19 1.80 -62.34
N SER A 286 1.79 0.75 -61.78
CA SER A 286 1.14 -0.51 -61.34
C SER A 286 2.21 -1.37 -60.67
N VAL A 287 1.97 -2.15 -59.62
CA VAL A 287 1.32 -3.47 -59.57
C VAL A 287 1.42 -3.92 -58.10
N SER A 288 0.31 -4.23 -57.40
CA SER A 288 -0.14 -5.58 -56.97
C SER A 288 0.91 -6.42 -56.20
N LYS A 289 0.67 -7.09 -55.06
CA LYS A 289 -0.42 -8.05 -54.73
C LYS A 289 -0.26 -8.55 -53.27
N ARG A 290 -1.40 -8.73 -52.58
CA ARG A 290 -1.90 -9.91 -51.78
C ARG A 290 -1.02 -10.46 -50.64
N SER A 291 -1.53 -10.89 -49.47
CA SER A 291 -2.88 -11.32 -49.07
C SER A 291 -2.94 -11.44 -47.54
N ASP A 292 -3.95 -10.82 -46.91
CA ASP A 292 -4.41 -11.14 -45.56
C ASP A 292 -5.81 -11.75 -45.67
N HIS A 293 -5.93 -13.01 -45.29
CA HIS A 293 -7.19 -13.72 -45.13
C HIS A 293 -7.10 -14.49 -43.82
N GLU A 294 -8.18 -14.41 -43.03
CA GLU A 294 -8.49 -15.25 -41.87
C GLU A 294 -7.95 -14.83 -40.49
N GLU A 295 -8.58 -13.83 -39.85
CA GLU A 295 -8.85 -13.96 -38.40
C GLU A 295 -10.00 -13.08 -37.85
N GLU A 296 -10.97 -12.68 -38.68
CA GLU A 296 -12.10 -11.83 -38.25
C GLU A 296 -13.43 -12.58 -38.17
N GLU A 297 -13.44 -13.78 -37.58
CA GLU A 297 -14.70 -14.53 -37.33
C GLU A 297 -14.83 -15.15 -35.93
N ARG A 298 -14.10 -14.65 -34.93
CA ARG A 298 -14.22 -15.11 -33.52
C ARG A 298 -14.75 -14.09 -32.52
N SER A 299 -15.08 -12.87 -32.93
CA SER A 299 -15.46 -11.78 -32.01
C SER A 299 -16.96 -11.43 -31.92
N ARG A 300 -17.86 -12.20 -32.55
CA ARG A 300 -19.32 -11.88 -32.57
C ARG A 300 -20.26 -12.89 -31.88
N LYS A 301 -19.75 -13.87 -31.12
CA LYS A 301 -20.58 -14.91 -30.46
C LYS A 301 -20.41 -15.07 -28.94
N ARG A 302 -20.04 -14.01 -28.21
CA ARG A 302 -20.02 -14.02 -26.72
C ARG A 302 -20.86 -12.93 -26.03
N HIS A 303 -21.74 -12.27 -26.77
CA HIS A 303 -22.83 -11.46 -26.22
C HIS A 303 -24.18 -12.10 -26.57
N LYS A 304 -24.55 -13.19 -25.87
CA LYS A 304 -25.93 -13.73 -25.77
C LYS A 304 -25.98 -15.03 -24.94
N HIS A 305 -25.44 -15.04 -23.72
CA HIS A 305 -25.82 -16.05 -22.71
C HIS A 305 -25.49 -15.53 -21.32
N ARG A 306 -26.50 -14.94 -20.66
CA ARG A 306 -26.71 -14.86 -19.19
C ARG A 306 -27.85 -13.90 -18.79
N ARG A 307 -28.72 -13.52 -19.74
CA ARG A 307 -30.10 -13.11 -19.45
C ARG A 307 -31.04 -14.30 -19.66
N SER A 308 -31.10 -15.19 -18.66
CA SER A 308 -32.14 -16.22 -18.57
C SER A 308 -32.09 -16.90 -17.21
N HIS A 309 -32.56 -16.22 -16.15
CA HIS A 309 -33.17 -16.87 -14.99
C HIS A 309 -34.10 -15.87 -14.29
N HIS A 310 -35.33 -15.81 -14.80
CA HIS A 310 -36.48 -15.31 -14.06
C HIS A 310 -37.57 -16.39 -14.08
N HIS A 311 -38.25 -16.52 -12.94
CA HIS A 311 -39.45 -17.30 -12.66
C HIS A 311 -39.33 -18.82 -12.47
N ARG A 312 -39.38 -19.23 -11.19
CA ARG A 312 -40.48 -20.05 -10.65
C ARG A 312 -40.30 -20.20 -9.14
N ARG A 313 -41.20 -19.58 -8.36
CA ARG A 313 -41.90 -20.18 -7.21
C ARG A 313 -42.91 -19.16 -6.67
N ARG A 314 -44.17 -19.51 -6.84
CA ARG A 314 -45.39 -18.78 -6.50
C ARG A 314 -45.95 -19.40 -5.21
N SER A 315 -46.51 -18.54 -4.35
CA SER A 315 -47.72 -18.74 -3.52
C SER A 315 -47.87 -20.00 -2.66
N SER A 316 -48.06 -19.80 -1.34
CA SER A 316 -49.24 -20.27 -0.60
C SER A 316 -49.28 -19.65 0.80
N SER A 317 -50.24 -18.76 1.05
CA SER A 317 -50.88 -18.57 2.35
C SER A 317 -52.05 -19.54 2.46
N PRO A 318 -52.52 -19.86 3.68
CA PRO A 318 -53.88 -19.44 4.01
C PRO A 318 -54.08 -18.98 5.48
N ASP A 319 -54.70 -17.82 5.58
CA ASP A 319 -55.83 -17.38 6.43
C ASP A 319 -56.46 -18.25 7.55
N ILE A 320 -56.81 -17.51 8.63
CA ILE A 320 -57.94 -17.59 9.59
C ILE A 320 -57.78 -18.46 10.86
N TYR A 321 -57.75 -17.80 12.04
CA TYR A 321 -58.90 -17.75 12.97
C TYR A 321 -58.75 -16.60 14.01
N SER A 322 -59.88 -15.95 14.28
CA SER A 322 -60.15 -14.92 15.30
C SER A 322 -61.03 -15.53 16.40
N SER A 323 -61.26 -14.79 17.50
CA SER A 323 -62.06 -15.07 18.71
C SER A 323 -61.21 -15.62 19.86
N ASP A 324 -61.24 -15.09 21.08
CA ASP A 324 -62.04 -14.07 21.77
C ASP A 324 -61.14 -13.29 22.76
#